data_AF-A0A355CGM7-F1
#
_entry.id   AF-A0A355CGM7-F1
#
_cell.length_a   1.000
_cell.length_b   1.000
_cell.length_c   1.000
_cell.angle_alpha   90.00
_cell.angle_beta   90.00
_cell.angle_gamma   90.00
#
_symmetry.space_group_name_H-M   'P 1'
#
loop_
_entity.id
_entity.type
_entity.pdbx_description
1 polymer ?
#
loop_
_entity_poly.entity_id
_entity_poly.type
_entity_poly.pdbx_seq_one_letter_code
_entity_poly.pdbx_strand_id
1 'polypeptide(L)'
;MSSSPYRKQNGKSDEVSVTLTDEVGRSLTCNIEHSMDVEGQEYALLLPIDSPVEIFTWHGDDADEAAIPVEDETEIDKIFDTARVVLQEQNLT
;
A
#
# COMPACT_ATOMS: atom_id res chain seq x y z
N MET A 1 -21.97 -29.18 17.94
CA MET A 1 -21.14 -28.21 18.67
C MET A 1 -19.96 -27.88 17.79
N SER A 2 -19.99 -26.74 17.09
CA SER A 2 -18.91 -26.33 16.20
C SER A 2 -17.82 -25.65 17.02
N SER A 3 -16.70 -26.33 17.19
CA SER A 3 -15.48 -25.77 17.77
C SER A 3 -14.81 -24.86 16.75
N SER A 4 -14.85 -23.56 17.00
CA SER A 4 -14.05 -22.56 16.29
C SER A 4 -12.55 -22.82 16.53
N PRO A 5 -11.69 -22.84 15.49
CA PRO A 5 -10.26 -23.12 15.64
C PRO A 5 -9.43 -21.90 16.09
N TYR A 6 -10.04 -20.76 16.40
CA TYR A 6 -9.29 -19.55 16.80
C TYR A 6 -8.84 -19.63 18.27
N ARG A 7 -7.79 -20.40 18.50
CA ARG A 7 -7.00 -20.38 19.73
C ARG A 7 -6.20 -19.08 19.75
N LYS A 8 -6.68 -18.06 20.48
CA LYS A 8 -5.87 -16.88 20.83
C LYS A 8 -4.64 -17.35 21.61
N GLN A 9 -3.49 -17.39 20.96
CA GLN A 9 -2.20 -17.62 21.60
C GLN A 9 -1.70 -16.26 22.11
N ASN A 10 -1.42 -16.19 23.41
CA ASN A 10 -0.96 -14.98 24.08
C ASN A 10 0.34 -14.44 23.43
N GLY A 11 0.32 -13.17 23.00
CA GLY A 11 1.52 -12.32 22.99
C GLY A 11 2.38 -12.26 21.73
N LYS A 12 1.99 -12.89 20.63
CA LYS A 12 2.48 -12.60 19.27
C LYS A 12 1.34 -12.89 18.30
N SER A 13 0.69 -11.84 17.77
CA SER A 13 -0.05 -12.00 16.52
C SER A 13 1.02 -12.26 15.46
N ASP A 14 1.11 -13.48 14.96
CA ASP A 14 1.71 -13.69 13.66
C ASP A 14 0.85 -12.87 12.69
N GLU A 15 1.29 -11.66 12.33
CA GLU A 15 0.64 -10.85 11.32
C GLU A 15 0.69 -11.67 10.03
N VAL A 16 -0.46 -12.25 9.68
CA VAL A 16 -0.59 -12.97 8.41
C VAL A 16 -0.54 -11.92 7.32
N SER A 17 0.55 -11.91 6.58
CA SER A 17 0.74 -11.04 5.42
C SER A 17 0.40 -11.79 4.13
N VAL A 18 -0.10 -11.04 3.15
CA VAL A 18 -0.40 -11.51 1.81
C VAL A 18 0.28 -10.58 0.80
N THR A 19 0.77 -11.14 -0.30
CA THR A 19 1.33 -10.36 -1.40
C THR A 19 0.33 -10.34 -2.54
N LEU A 20 -0.16 -9.15 -2.86
CA LEU A 20 -0.96 -8.90 -4.06
C LEU A 20 -0.03 -8.73 -5.26
N THR A 21 -0.45 -9.15 -6.43
CA THR A 21 0.27 -8.90 -7.68
C THR A 21 -0.73 -8.48 -8.75
N ASP A 22 -0.47 -7.36 -9.42
CA ASP A 22 -1.33 -6.83 -10.48
C ASP A 22 -1.07 -7.50 -11.84
N GLU A 23 -1.84 -7.13 -12.87
CA GLU A 23 -1.69 -7.65 -14.23
C GLU A 23 -0.37 -7.29 -14.93
N VAL A 24 0.36 -6.29 -14.43
CA VAL A 24 1.64 -5.82 -14.99
C VAL A 24 2.83 -6.43 -14.23
N GLY A 25 2.58 -7.17 -13.15
CA GLY A 25 3.56 -7.89 -12.35
C GLY A 25 4.14 -7.10 -11.18
N ARG A 26 3.53 -5.97 -10.79
CA ARG A 26 3.92 -5.25 -9.57
C ARG A 26 3.36 -5.96 -8.35
N SER A 27 4.08 -5.92 -7.25
CA SER A 27 3.69 -6.60 -6.02
C SER A 27 3.54 -5.63 -4.86
N LEU A 28 2.52 -5.86 -4.03
CA LEU A 28 2.24 -5.10 -2.81
C LEU A 28 2.02 -6.07 -1.65
N THR A 29 2.78 -5.93 -0.56
CA THR A 29 2.61 -6.77 0.62
C THR A 29 1.72 -6.06 1.64
N CYS A 30 0.69 -6.76 2.10
CA CYS A 30 -0.30 -6.24 3.02
C CYS A 30 -0.46 -7.15 4.23
N ASN A 31 -0.73 -6.56 5.38
CA ASN A 31 -1.26 -7.25 6.55
C ASN A 31 -2.76 -7.48 6.39
N ILE A 32 -3.25 -8.63 6.85
CA ILE A 32 -4.69 -8.87 6.98
C ILE A 32 -5.18 -8.18 8.26
N GLU A 33 -5.91 -7.08 8.12
CA GLU A 33 -6.51 -6.35 9.24
C GLU A 33 -7.77 -7.05 9.77
N HIS A 34 -8.60 -7.54 8.85
CA HIS A 34 -9.81 -8.29 9.18
C HIS A 34 -10.13 -9.33 8.11
N SER A 35 -10.79 -10.42 8.48
CA SER A 35 -11.26 -11.46 7.58
C SER A 35 -12.71 -11.80 7.89
N MET A 36 -13.52 -12.01 6.86
CA MET A 36 -14.93 -12.36 6.98
C MET A 36 -15.33 -13.40 5.92
N ASP A 37 -16.25 -14.29 6.29
CA ASP A 37 -16.92 -15.20 5.35
C ASP A 37 -18.29 -14.63 4.99
N VAL A 38 -18.54 -14.48 3.70
CA VAL A 38 -19.83 -14.03 3.16
C VAL A 38 -20.28 -15.06 2.14
N GLU A 39 -21.35 -15.78 2.45
CA GLU A 39 -21.94 -16.81 1.58
C GLU A 39 -20.95 -17.93 1.18
N GLY A 40 -20.01 -18.29 2.07
CA GLY A 40 -18.99 -19.30 1.81
C GLY A 40 -17.81 -18.79 0.97
N GLN A 41 -17.74 -17.48 0.72
CA GLN A 41 -16.60 -16.81 0.13
C GLN A 41 -15.85 -16.03 1.21
N GLU A 42 -14.55 -16.29 1.32
CA GLU A 42 -13.67 -15.57 2.23
C GLU A 42 -13.25 -14.23 1.63
N TYR A 43 -13.33 -13.18 2.44
CA TYR A 43 -12.91 -11.82 2.14
C TYR A 43 -11.98 -11.31 3.24
N ALA A 44 -11.05 -10.43 2.87
CA ALA A 44 -10.12 -9.81 3.81
C ALA A 44 -10.01 -8.30 3.56
N LEU A 45 -9.89 -7.53 4.63
CA LEU A 45 -9.45 -6.14 4.61
C LEU A 45 -7.94 -6.12 4.74
N LEU A 46 -7.27 -5.47 3.79
CA LEU A 46 -5.82 -5.47 3.66
C LEU A 46 -5.28 -4.07 3.93
N LEU A 47 -4.25 -4.00 4.77
CA LEU A 47 -3.48 -2.79 5.03
C LEU A 47 -2.06 -2.97 4.47
N PRO A 48 -1.59 -2.12 3.55
CA PRO A 48 -0.20 -2.17 3.08
C PRO A 48 0.79 -2.12 4.25
N ILE A 49 1.85 -2.92 4.19
CA ILE A 49 2.93 -2.86 5.18
C ILE A 49 3.65 -1.52 5.08
N ASP A 50 3.95 -1.11 3.85
CA ASP A 50 4.61 0.15 3.54
C ASP A 50 3.56 1.22 3.19
N SER A 51 3.77 2.44 3.69
CA SER A 51 2.89 3.57 3.35
C SER A 51 3.11 3.98 1.89
N PRO A 52 2.06 4.12 1.07
CA PRO A 52 2.22 4.58 -0.30
C PRO A 52 2.69 6.04 -0.33
N VAL A 53 3.45 6.39 -1.37
CA VAL A 53 3.84 7.76 -1.68
C VAL A 53 3.16 8.19 -2.97
N GLU A 54 2.60 9.40 -2.98
CA GLU A 54 1.95 9.99 -4.14
C GLU A 54 2.78 11.19 -4.64
N ILE A 55 2.98 11.27 -5.96
CA ILE A 55 3.76 12.33 -6.60
C ILE A 55 2.81 13.34 -7.21
N PHE A 56 3.04 14.63 -6.91
CA PHE A 56 2.24 15.73 -7.42
C PHE A 56 3.10 16.70 -8.23
N THR A 57 2.45 17.39 -9.17
CA THR A 57 3.01 18.48 -9.96
C THR A 57 2.15 19.74 -9.83
N TRP A 58 2.72 20.90 -10.17
CA TRP A 58 2.03 22.18 -10.22
C TRP A 58 2.05 22.70 -11.66
N HIS A 59 1.01 23.43 -12.09
CA HIS A 59 0.81 23.83 -13.49
C HIS A 59 1.04 25.32 -13.75
N GLY A 60 2.09 25.91 -13.16
CA GLY A 60 2.40 27.31 -13.36
C GLY A 60 3.38 27.82 -12.32
N ASP A 61 3.75 29.10 -12.43
CA ASP A 61 4.58 29.79 -11.45
C ASP A 61 3.75 30.38 -10.28
N ASP A 62 2.41 30.24 -10.33
CA ASP A 62 1.51 30.82 -9.32
C ASP A 62 1.37 29.89 -8.11
N ALA A 63 1.74 30.41 -6.94
CA ALA A 63 1.76 29.65 -5.68
C ALA A 63 0.36 29.24 -5.17
N ASP A 64 -0.70 29.79 -5.77
CA ASP A 64 -2.10 29.51 -5.42
C ASP A 64 -2.73 28.38 -6.24
N GLU A 65 -1.98 27.77 -7.17
CA GLU A 65 -2.46 26.63 -7.95
C GLU A 65 -2.49 25.33 -7.15
N ALA A 66 -3.55 24.54 -7.35
CA ALA A 66 -3.68 23.23 -6.73
C ALA A 66 -2.68 22.24 -7.33
N ALA A 67 -2.07 21.44 -6.46
CA ALA A 67 -1.23 20.33 -6.88
C ALA A 67 -2.06 19.27 -7.61
N ILE A 68 -1.54 18.73 -8.70
CA ILE A 68 -2.18 17.74 -9.56
C ILE A 68 -1.39 16.43 -9.43
N PRO A 69 -2.04 15.28 -9.16
CA PRO A 69 -1.36 13.99 -9.15
C PRO A 69 -0.72 13.69 -10.51
N VAL A 70 0.49 13.14 -10.50
CA VAL A 70 1.15 12.64 -11.71
C VAL A 70 0.68 11.22 -11.96
N GLU A 71 -0.18 11.03 -12.96
CA GLU A 71 -0.77 9.72 -13.31
C GLU A 71 -0.02 8.99 -14.45
N ASP A 72 0.78 9.71 -15.25
CA ASP A 72 1.50 9.13 -16.39
C ASP A 72 2.74 8.36 -15.93
N GLU A 73 2.76 7.05 -16.15
CA GLU A 73 3.87 6.18 -15.72
C GLU A 73 5.21 6.55 -16.37
N THR A 74 5.20 7.03 -17.62
CA THR A 74 6.44 7.44 -18.30
C THR A 74 7.00 8.74 -17.74
N GLU A 75 6.15 9.57 -17.13
CA GLU A 75 6.57 10.75 -16.38
C GLU A 75 7.10 10.36 -15.00
N ILE A 76 6.40 9.47 -14.29
CA ILE A 76 6.84 8.91 -13.02
C ILE A 76 8.23 8.28 -13.16
N ASP A 77 8.44 7.43 -14.16
CA ASP A 77 9.72 6.74 -14.40
C ASP A 77 10.91 7.71 -14.55
N LYS A 78 10.68 8.90 -15.12
CA LYS A 78 11.74 9.91 -15.31
C LYS A 78 12.17 10.55 -13.98
N ILE A 79 11.24 10.67 -13.03
CA ILE A 79 11.46 11.38 -11.77
C ILE A 79 11.62 10.44 -10.57
N PHE A 80 11.26 9.16 -10.72
CA PHE A 80 11.19 8.19 -9.64
C PHE A 80 12.52 8.02 -8.90
N ASP A 81 13.64 7.89 -9.62
CA ASP A 81 14.95 7.77 -9.01
C ASP A 81 15.31 8.99 -8.16
N THR A 82 14.92 10.19 -8.61
CA THR A 82 15.16 11.43 -7.86
C THR A 82 14.27 11.49 -6.62
N ALA A 83 12.97 11.20 -6.77
CA ALA A 83 12.03 11.14 -5.65
C ALA A 83 12.49 10.14 -4.58
N ARG A 84 12.97 8.96 -4.99
CA ARG A 84 13.49 7.92 -4.10
C ARG A 84 14.68 8.40 -3.28
N VAL A 85 15.62 9.12 -3.88
CA VAL A 85 16.77 9.70 -3.16
C VAL A 85 16.29 10.72 -2.12
N VAL A 86 15.33 11.59 -2.47
CA VAL A 86 14.77 12.59 -1.54
C VAL A 86 14.08 11.92 -0.36
N LEU A 87 13.30 10.85 -0.58
CA LEU A 87 12.67 10.09 0.50
C LEU A 87 13.69 9.45 1.44
N GLN A 88 14.81 8.94 0.89
CA GLN A 88 15.92 8.40 1.68
C GLN A 88 16.56 9.46 2.57
N GLU A 89 16.76 10.68 2.08
CA GLU A 89 17.30 11.78 2.86
C GLU A 89 16.40 12.16 4.06
N GLN A 90 15.08 11.93 3.93
CA GLN A 90 14.10 12.16 4.99
C GLN A 90 13.86 10.95 5.91
N ASN A 91 14.59 9.84 5.73
CA ASN A 91 14.40 8.57 6.44
C ASN A 91 12.99 7.96 6.24
N LEU A 92 12.42 8.10 5.03
CA LEU A 92 11.11 7.56 4.64
C LEU A 92 11.26 6.34 3.72
N THR A 93 12.19 5.45 4.06
CA THR A 93 12.63 4.33 3.21
C THR A 93 11.84 3.05 3.40
#